data_AF-A0A4U1IDX7-F1
#
_entry.id   AF-A0A4U1IDX7-F1
#
_cell.length_a   1.000
_cell.length_b   1.000
_cell.length_c   1.000
_cell.angle_alpha   90.00
_cell.angle_beta   90.00
_cell.angle_gamma   90.00
#
_symmetry.space_group_name_H-M   'P 1'
#
loop_
_entity.id
_entity.type
_entity.pdbx_description
1 polymer ?
#
loop_
_entity_poly.entity_id
_entity_poly.type
_entity_poly.pdbx_seq_one_letter_code
_entity_poly.pdbx_strand_id
1 'polypeptide(L)'
;MGTAKIQVFYPITRGRVVLRTEFDWNRSVEPTYVSDDHTITEFVVESDQKYFYFKPGLESDGGLTWSQGDNYLATTADTSVRRCYPHFFCSAQGTFSPIVRVPEGDAEANHLVRVYIPPGYDENTVKRYPVLYMHDGTNLFFGDEAFGGNEWRVDENVELLHTMNLIDKVIVVGVYAKDRMYEYTKPGYERYGDFMVNQLKPFIDARLRTLPDPQNTAVMGSSLGGVVSFFLGWHYPHVFGKAACLSSTFGYQDDLMERVASEPKRNVRFYIDSGWPRDNYERTTAMRDQLLAKGFEFGKDLLYFAFPGALHNEDSWAARSHVPFQYFFGKAARI
;
A
#
# COMPACT_ATOMS: atom_id res chain seq x y z
N MET A 1 20.78 26.43 -18.58
CA MET A 1 20.75 25.88 -17.22
C MET A 1 19.32 25.78 -16.71
N GLY A 2 18.91 24.57 -16.33
CA GLY A 2 17.67 24.34 -15.59
C GLY A 2 17.94 24.21 -14.09
N THR A 3 16.90 24.11 -13.29
CA THR A 3 17.00 24.09 -11.83
C THR A 3 16.15 22.97 -11.27
N ALA A 4 16.73 22.17 -10.37
CA ALA A 4 15.99 21.16 -9.60
C ALA A 4 15.84 21.64 -8.14
N LYS A 5 14.61 21.58 -7.63
CA LYS A 5 14.30 21.82 -6.21
C LYS A 5 14.11 20.48 -5.51
N ILE A 6 14.87 20.25 -4.44
CA ILE A 6 14.86 18.98 -3.71
C ILE A 6 14.57 19.27 -2.23
N GLN A 7 13.62 18.53 -1.66
CA GLN A 7 13.28 18.53 -0.23
C GLN A 7 13.60 17.15 0.35
N VAL A 8 14.46 17.12 1.36
CA VAL A 8 14.76 15.92 2.14
C VAL A 8 14.05 16.03 3.48
N PHE A 9 13.20 15.05 3.78
CA PHE A 9 12.46 14.93 5.02
C PHE A 9 13.12 13.86 5.90
N TYR A 10 13.76 14.27 6.98
CA TYR A 10 14.43 13.37 7.92
C TYR A 10 14.57 14.04 9.30
N PRO A 11 14.24 13.37 10.41
CA PRO A 11 14.35 13.94 11.75
C PRO A 11 15.82 13.99 12.21
N ILE A 12 16.52 15.08 11.91
CA ILE A 12 17.95 15.21 12.24
C ILE A 12 18.11 15.33 13.76
N THR A 13 18.69 14.31 14.39
CA THR A 13 19.06 14.35 15.82
C THR A 13 20.53 14.71 16.03
N ARG A 14 21.39 14.40 15.05
CA ARG A 14 22.83 14.66 15.09
C ARG A 14 23.39 14.84 13.68
N GLY A 15 24.36 15.73 13.53
CA GLY A 15 24.96 16.04 12.24
C GLY A 15 24.04 16.90 11.36
N ARG A 16 24.20 16.79 10.04
CA ARG A 16 23.41 17.54 9.06
C ARG A 16 23.14 16.71 7.81
N VAL A 17 22.00 16.95 7.18
CA VAL A 17 21.69 16.36 5.88
C VAL A 17 22.40 17.17 4.79
N VAL A 18 23.08 16.46 3.90
CA VAL A 18 23.71 16.99 2.69
C VAL A 18 23.19 16.23 1.47
N LEU A 19 23.34 16.80 0.28
CA LEU A 19 23.19 16.05 -0.96
C LEU A 19 24.55 15.90 -1.64
N ARG A 20 24.81 14.74 -2.23
CA ARG A 20 25.83 14.60 -3.27
C ARG A 20 25.17 14.23 -4.59
N THR A 21 25.80 14.63 -5.68
CA THR A 21 25.24 14.48 -7.04
C THR A 21 26.25 13.79 -7.94
N GLU A 22 25.80 13.30 -9.10
CA GLU A 22 26.71 12.69 -10.08
C GLU A 22 27.72 13.65 -10.69
N PHE A 23 27.52 14.96 -10.52
CA PHE A 23 28.51 15.96 -10.92
C PHE A 23 29.79 15.86 -10.08
N ASP A 24 29.67 15.48 -8.80
CA ASP A 24 30.77 15.18 -7.90
C ASP A 24 30.27 14.42 -6.66
N TRP A 25 30.48 13.09 -6.63
CA TRP A 25 30.09 12.24 -5.50
C TRP A 25 30.97 12.42 -4.24
N ASN A 26 32.02 13.24 -4.31
CA ASN A 26 32.89 13.57 -3.18
C ASN A 26 32.59 14.93 -2.57
N ARG A 27 31.80 15.77 -3.23
CA ARG A 27 31.45 17.11 -2.78
C ARG A 27 29.98 17.23 -2.41
N SER A 28 29.74 17.76 -1.21
CA SER A 28 28.40 18.06 -0.71
C SER A 28 27.86 19.34 -1.36
N VAL A 29 26.61 19.30 -1.80
CA VAL A 29 25.78 20.45 -2.08
C VAL A 29 25.23 20.95 -0.75
N GLU A 30 25.43 22.23 -0.47
CA GLU A 30 24.98 22.87 0.75
C GLU A 30 23.47 23.15 0.70
N PRO A 31 22.74 22.99 1.81
CA PRO A 31 21.32 23.27 1.85
C PRO A 31 21.04 24.78 1.70
N THR A 32 19.98 25.10 0.99
CA THR A 32 19.49 26.48 0.88
C THR A 32 18.59 26.87 2.06
N TYR A 33 17.99 25.87 2.72
CA TYR A 33 17.14 26.06 3.88
C TYR A 33 17.11 24.79 4.74
N VAL A 34 16.99 24.96 6.05
CA VAL A 34 16.74 23.91 7.04
C VAL A 34 15.61 24.42 7.94
N SER A 35 14.58 23.60 8.16
CA SER A 35 13.47 23.98 9.05
C SER A 35 13.91 24.08 10.51
N ASP A 36 13.22 24.92 11.29
CA ASP A 36 13.51 25.16 12.70
C ASP A 36 13.43 23.89 13.56
N ASP A 37 12.56 22.94 13.19
CA ASP A 37 12.41 21.64 13.83
C ASP A 37 13.41 20.58 13.31
N HIS A 38 14.29 20.97 12.39
CA HIS A 38 15.30 20.14 11.75
C HIS A 38 14.75 18.87 11.05
N THR A 39 13.50 18.91 10.60
CA THR A 39 12.88 17.77 9.88
C THR A 39 12.90 17.91 8.35
N ILE A 40 13.10 19.12 7.82
CA ILE A 40 13.11 19.43 6.39
C ILE A 40 14.41 20.14 6.03
N THR A 41 15.08 19.64 5.00
CA THR A 41 16.26 20.29 4.40
C THR A 41 16.02 20.48 2.90
N GLU A 42 16.21 21.71 2.41
CA GLU A 42 16.00 22.08 1.02
C GLU A 42 17.31 22.32 0.28
N PHE A 43 17.32 21.95 -1.00
CA PHE A 43 18.45 22.13 -1.90
C PHE A 43 17.95 22.65 -3.24
N VAL A 44 18.77 23.52 -3.83
CA VAL A 44 18.59 24.00 -5.20
C VAL A 44 19.86 23.61 -5.98
N VAL A 45 19.68 22.83 -7.05
CA VAL A 45 20.79 22.39 -7.89
C VAL A 45 20.55 22.89 -9.31
N GLU A 46 21.49 23.69 -9.81
CA GLU A 46 21.50 24.16 -11.19
C GLU A 46 22.32 23.21 -12.06
N SER A 47 21.82 22.88 -13.25
CA SER A 47 22.53 22.04 -14.20
C SER A 47 22.06 22.28 -15.63
N ASP A 48 22.97 22.10 -16.59
CA ASP A 48 22.63 22.07 -18.01
C ASP A 48 22.12 20.70 -18.47
N GLN A 49 22.29 19.65 -17.66
CA GLN A 49 21.68 18.35 -17.91
C GLN A 49 20.17 18.39 -17.68
N LYS A 50 19.40 17.59 -18.42
CA LYS A 50 17.93 17.52 -18.30
C LYS A 50 17.46 16.76 -17.05
N TYR A 51 18.29 15.84 -16.59
CA TYR A 51 18.11 15.09 -15.35
C TYR A 51 19.49 14.82 -14.75
N PHE A 52 19.53 14.53 -13.46
CA PHE A 52 20.74 14.04 -12.81
C PHE A 52 20.44 13.16 -11.59
N TYR A 53 21.39 12.29 -11.25
CA TYR A 53 21.34 11.49 -10.04
C TYR A 53 21.87 12.25 -8.82
N PHE A 54 21.20 12.05 -7.69
CA PHE A 54 21.64 12.55 -6.40
C PHE A 54 21.36 11.55 -5.28
N LYS A 55 22.03 11.72 -4.15
CA LYS A 55 21.82 10.89 -2.97
C LYS A 55 21.92 11.73 -1.69
N PRO A 56 20.92 11.67 -0.80
CA PRO A 56 21.04 12.22 0.53
C PRO A 56 22.13 11.51 1.34
N GLY A 57 22.89 12.30 2.07
CA GLY A 57 23.87 11.84 3.05
C GLY A 57 23.64 12.52 4.39
N LEU A 58 24.01 11.83 5.47
CA LEU A 58 24.03 12.36 6.82
C LEU A 58 25.49 12.55 7.23
N GLU A 59 25.93 13.80 7.31
CA GLU A 59 27.30 14.18 7.64
C GLU A 59 27.40 14.50 9.14
N SER A 60 28.38 13.89 9.80
CA SER A 60 28.66 14.08 11.23
C SER A 60 30.16 14.06 11.50
N ASP A 61 30.59 14.25 12.74
CA ASP A 61 32.00 14.19 13.14
C ASP A 61 32.69 12.86 12.73
N GLY A 62 31.92 11.78 12.59
CA GLY A 62 32.40 10.46 12.15
C GLY A 62 32.47 10.28 10.63
N GLY A 63 32.14 11.31 9.84
CA GLY A 63 32.10 11.27 8.37
C GLY A 63 30.68 11.20 7.80
N LEU A 64 30.60 10.83 6.53
CA LEU A 64 29.35 10.76 5.77
C LEU A 64 28.73 9.36 5.83
N THR A 65 27.47 9.28 6.27
CA THR A 65 26.62 8.10 6.10
C THR A 65 25.68 8.30 4.92
N TRP A 66 25.67 7.37 3.96
CA TRP A 66 24.77 7.42 2.83
C TRP A 66 23.37 6.93 3.18
N SER A 67 22.33 7.53 2.59
CA SER A 67 20.99 6.96 2.70
C SER A 67 20.93 5.59 2.03
N GLN A 68 20.21 4.65 2.63
CA GLN A 68 19.97 3.31 2.09
C GLN A 68 19.12 3.36 0.81
N GLY A 69 19.32 2.35 -0.05
CA GLY A 69 18.64 2.21 -1.33
C GLY A 69 19.35 2.91 -2.50
N ASP A 70 18.65 2.97 -3.64
CA ASP A 70 19.18 3.52 -4.89
C ASP A 70 19.36 5.04 -4.86
N ASN A 71 20.09 5.54 -5.86
CA ASN A 71 20.20 6.97 -6.09
C ASN A 71 18.85 7.53 -6.55
N TYR A 72 18.55 8.74 -6.11
CA TYR A 72 17.37 9.48 -6.54
C TYR A 72 17.66 10.17 -7.86
N LEU A 73 16.62 10.35 -8.68
CA LEU A 73 16.68 11.12 -9.92
C LEU A 73 15.95 12.45 -9.73
N ALA A 74 16.59 13.54 -10.14
CA ALA A 74 15.99 14.87 -10.27
C ALA A 74 15.93 15.28 -11.75
N THR A 75 14.91 16.02 -12.13
CA THR A 75 14.79 16.66 -13.44
C THR A 75 14.95 18.17 -13.29
N THR A 76 15.52 18.83 -14.29
CA THR A 76 15.81 20.28 -14.26
C THR A 76 14.84 21.11 -15.09
N ALA A 77 13.99 20.44 -15.87
CA ALA A 77 12.95 21.06 -16.70
C ALA A 77 11.62 21.24 -15.96
N ASP A 78 11.46 20.59 -14.81
CA ASP A 78 10.23 20.60 -14.02
C ASP A 78 10.37 21.59 -12.85
N THR A 79 9.31 22.35 -12.59
CA THR A 79 9.22 23.23 -11.41
C THR A 79 8.78 22.49 -10.15
N SER A 80 8.40 21.21 -10.28
CA SER A 80 7.99 20.38 -9.16
C SER A 80 9.15 20.18 -8.17
N VAL A 81 8.78 20.08 -6.89
CA VAL A 81 9.75 19.83 -5.82
C VAL A 81 9.90 18.33 -5.65
N ARG A 82 11.12 17.83 -5.80
CA ARG A 82 11.43 16.43 -5.55
C ARG A 82 11.51 16.19 -4.04
N ARG A 83 10.54 15.45 -3.50
CA ARG A 83 10.48 15.10 -2.07
C ARG A 83 11.07 13.72 -1.81
N CYS A 84 11.95 13.63 -0.82
CA CYS A 84 12.66 12.40 -0.45
C CYS A 84 12.51 12.13 1.05
N TYR A 85 12.35 10.86 1.42
CA TYR A 85 12.25 10.39 2.80
C TYR A 85 13.29 9.28 3.03
N PRO A 86 14.58 9.63 3.18
CA PRO A 86 15.64 8.66 3.34
C PRO A 86 15.61 7.97 4.72
N HIS A 87 16.33 6.87 4.82
CA HIS A 87 16.77 6.23 6.06
C HIS A 87 18.23 5.82 5.84
N PHE A 88 19.01 5.69 6.90
CA PHE A 88 20.47 5.57 6.84
C PHE A 88 20.98 4.32 7.56
N PHE A 89 20.32 3.91 8.63
CA PHE A 89 20.86 2.93 9.58
C PHE A 89 20.04 1.64 9.65
N CYS A 90 18.73 1.70 9.44
CA CYS A 90 17.92 0.48 9.53
C CYS A 90 18.10 -0.44 8.32
N SER A 91 17.68 -1.70 8.50
CA SER A 91 17.64 -2.70 7.42
C SER A 91 16.83 -2.21 6.22
N ALA A 92 17.19 -2.73 5.03
CA ALA A 92 16.44 -2.55 3.81
C ALA A 92 15.17 -3.42 3.75
N GLN A 93 15.01 -4.37 4.68
CA GLN A 93 13.81 -5.22 4.83
C GLN A 93 12.84 -4.62 5.85
N GLY A 94 11.56 -4.89 5.64
CA GLY A 94 10.52 -4.57 6.61
C GLY A 94 10.57 -5.47 7.85
N THR A 95 9.71 -5.16 8.81
CA THR A 95 9.57 -5.92 10.05
C THR A 95 8.12 -6.27 10.29
N PHE A 96 7.87 -7.25 11.16
CA PHE A 96 6.53 -7.68 11.52
C PHE A 96 6.24 -7.34 12.97
N SER A 97 5.03 -6.87 13.25
CA SER A 97 4.52 -6.83 14.62
C SER A 97 4.34 -8.27 15.15
N PRO A 98 4.33 -8.47 16.48
CA PRO A 98 3.66 -9.65 17.02
C PRO A 98 2.19 -9.66 16.59
N ILE A 99 1.50 -10.79 16.77
CA ILE A 99 0.04 -10.81 16.61
C ILE A 99 -0.55 -9.91 17.70
N VAL A 100 -1.32 -8.90 17.29
CA VAL A 100 -1.97 -7.92 18.14
C VAL A 100 -3.46 -8.22 18.22
N ARG A 101 -4.01 -8.14 19.43
CA ARG A 101 -5.44 -8.25 19.69
C ARG A 101 -6.09 -6.87 19.58
N VAL A 102 -7.14 -6.75 18.77
CA VAL A 102 -7.89 -5.51 18.55
C VAL A 102 -9.25 -5.63 19.25
N PRO A 103 -9.52 -4.82 20.29
CA PRO A 103 -10.77 -4.90 21.04
C PRO A 103 -12.00 -4.52 20.22
N GLU A 104 -13.07 -5.33 20.29
CA GLU A 104 -14.41 -5.04 19.75
C GLU A 104 -15.38 -4.66 20.89
N GLY A 105 -15.18 -3.51 21.51
CA GLY A 105 -16.02 -3.10 22.65
C GLY A 105 -15.75 -3.96 23.89
N ASP A 106 -16.50 -5.05 24.08
CA ASP A 106 -16.37 -5.97 25.22
C ASP A 106 -15.11 -6.86 25.11
N ALA A 107 -14.39 -7.00 26.22
CA ALA A 107 -13.01 -7.51 26.28
C ALA A 107 -12.75 -8.92 25.69
N GLU A 108 -13.79 -9.73 25.46
CA GLU A 108 -13.65 -11.09 24.93
C GLU A 108 -13.81 -11.18 23.40
N ALA A 109 -14.56 -10.28 22.77
CA ALA A 109 -14.66 -10.21 21.31
C ALA A 109 -13.46 -9.42 20.77
N ASN A 110 -12.54 -10.12 20.11
CA ASN A 110 -11.40 -9.46 19.49
C ASN A 110 -11.02 -10.14 18.18
N HIS A 111 -10.73 -9.34 17.16
CA HIS A 111 -9.94 -9.80 16.02
C HIS A 111 -8.45 -9.77 16.35
N LEU A 112 -7.72 -10.67 15.70
CA LEU A 112 -6.26 -10.66 15.69
C LEU A 112 -5.79 -9.97 14.42
N VAL A 113 -4.68 -9.24 14.53
CA VAL A 113 -4.01 -8.65 13.38
C VAL A 113 -2.50 -8.84 13.47
N ARG A 114 -1.85 -8.93 12.32
CA ARG A 114 -0.39 -8.81 12.20
C ARG A 114 -0.08 -7.71 11.21
N VAL A 115 0.93 -6.90 11.52
CA VAL A 115 1.29 -5.74 10.70
C VAL A 115 2.68 -5.93 10.11
N TYR A 116 2.80 -5.83 8.79
CA TYR A 116 4.06 -5.59 8.11
C TYR A 116 4.37 -4.09 8.13
N ILE A 117 5.54 -3.74 8.65
CA ILE A 117 6.06 -2.39 8.80
C ILE A 117 7.21 -2.21 7.81
N PRO A 118 7.09 -1.30 6.83
CA PRO A 118 8.09 -1.14 5.79
C PRO A 118 9.43 -0.59 6.34
N PRO A 119 10.55 -0.84 5.64
CA PRO A 119 11.88 -0.40 6.06
C PRO A 119 11.95 1.12 6.23
N GLY A 120 12.71 1.58 7.22
CA GLY A 120 12.88 3.01 7.53
C GLY A 120 11.77 3.60 8.39
N TYR A 121 10.75 2.81 8.77
CA TYR A 121 9.63 3.28 9.58
C TYR A 121 10.10 3.89 10.90
N ASP A 122 10.81 3.14 11.75
CA ASP A 122 11.23 3.61 13.08
C ASP A 122 12.28 4.72 13.05
N GLU A 123 13.07 4.78 11.97
CA GLU A 123 14.14 5.77 11.82
C GLU A 123 13.60 7.12 11.29
N ASN A 124 12.87 7.11 10.18
CA ASN A 124 12.30 8.33 9.61
C ASN A 124 10.91 8.58 10.17
N THR A 125 10.87 9.20 11.34
CA THR A 125 9.62 9.50 12.08
C THR A 125 8.74 10.57 11.43
N VAL A 126 9.23 11.25 10.39
CA VAL A 126 8.50 12.28 9.63
C VAL A 126 7.67 11.64 8.52
N LYS A 127 8.07 10.45 8.02
CA LYS A 127 7.35 9.75 6.96
C LYS A 127 6.04 9.14 7.46
N ARG A 128 4.99 9.31 6.66
CA ARG A 128 3.70 8.62 6.79
C ARG A 128 3.46 7.69 5.61
N TYR A 129 2.63 6.67 5.82
CA TYR A 129 2.49 5.55 4.90
C TYR A 129 1.01 5.28 4.55
N PRO A 130 0.69 4.94 3.30
CA PRO A 130 -0.59 4.34 2.99
C PRO A 130 -0.73 2.97 3.68
N VAL A 131 -1.97 2.51 3.84
CA VAL A 131 -2.30 1.26 4.53
C VAL A 131 -3.11 0.34 3.62
N LEU A 132 -2.68 -0.92 3.54
CA LEU A 132 -3.41 -2.01 2.92
C LEU A 132 -3.93 -2.95 4.01
N TYR A 133 -5.23 -3.09 4.14
CA TYR A 133 -5.87 -4.10 4.98
C TYR A 133 -6.10 -5.36 4.14
N MET A 134 -5.46 -6.46 4.51
CA MET A 134 -5.62 -7.75 3.83
C MET A 134 -6.36 -8.73 4.72
N HIS A 135 -7.35 -9.41 4.14
CA HIS A 135 -8.10 -10.47 4.79
C HIS A 135 -7.30 -11.79 4.80
N ASP A 136 -7.70 -12.72 5.66
CA ASP A 136 -7.08 -14.05 5.79
C ASP A 136 -5.61 -13.95 6.25
N GLY A 137 -5.37 -13.19 7.33
CA GLY A 137 -4.04 -12.86 7.85
C GLY A 137 -3.06 -14.02 8.06
N THR A 138 -3.54 -15.24 8.30
CA THR A 138 -2.72 -16.46 8.39
C THR A 138 -1.98 -16.79 7.10
N ASN A 139 -2.52 -16.40 5.94
CA ASN A 139 -2.00 -16.83 4.63
C ASN A 139 -1.06 -15.80 4.00
N LEU A 140 -0.71 -14.71 4.69
CA LEU A 140 -0.11 -13.54 4.03
C LEU A 140 1.43 -13.52 4.02
N PHE A 141 2.06 -13.89 5.14
CA PHE A 141 3.45 -13.53 5.44
C PHE A 141 4.37 -14.68 5.88
N PHE A 142 3.81 -15.83 6.29
CA PHE A 142 4.62 -16.97 6.66
C PHE A 142 3.99 -18.28 6.18
N GLY A 143 4.71 -19.00 5.33
CA GLY A 143 4.26 -20.27 4.77
C GLY A 143 3.93 -21.35 5.82
N ASP A 144 4.61 -21.38 6.97
CA ASP A 144 4.34 -22.35 8.04
C ASP A 144 3.01 -22.11 8.79
N GLU A 145 2.49 -20.90 8.74
CA GLU A 145 1.15 -20.54 9.25
C GLU A 145 0.05 -20.67 8.19
N ALA A 146 0.42 -20.63 6.91
CA ALA A 146 -0.51 -20.56 5.80
C ALA A 146 -1.23 -21.88 5.53
N PHE A 147 -2.46 -21.77 5.02
CA PHE A 147 -3.22 -22.94 4.58
C PHE A 147 -2.44 -23.73 3.52
N GLY A 148 -2.23 -25.02 3.76
CA GLY A 148 -1.50 -25.90 2.84
C GLY A 148 0.00 -25.61 2.72
N GLY A 149 0.56 -24.74 3.57
CA GLY A 149 1.99 -24.38 3.53
C GLY A 149 2.33 -23.28 2.52
N ASN A 150 1.33 -22.74 1.80
CA ASN A 150 1.54 -21.81 0.70
C ASN A 150 0.96 -20.44 1.05
N GLU A 151 1.83 -19.46 1.18
CA GLU A 151 1.45 -18.09 1.49
C GLU A 151 1.36 -17.19 0.25
N TRP A 152 0.81 -16.00 0.45
CA TRP A 152 0.69 -14.97 -0.58
C TRP A 152 1.99 -14.24 -0.91
N ARG A 153 3.00 -14.37 -0.04
CA ARG A 153 4.30 -13.73 -0.22
C ARG A 153 4.16 -12.21 -0.32
N VAL A 154 3.35 -11.65 0.58
CA VAL A 154 2.94 -10.25 0.47
C VAL A 154 4.13 -9.33 0.69
N ASP A 155 4.92 -9.59 1.73
CA ASP A 155 6.12 -8.84 2.07
C ASP A 155 7.17 -8.88 0.95
N GLU A 156 7.48 -10.06 0.40
CA GLU A 156 8.47 -10.13 -0.69
C GLU A 156 8.00 -9.41 -1.94
N ASN A 157 6.70 -9.49 -2.25
CA ASN A 157 6.13 -8.77 -3.39
C ASN A 157 6.17 -7.25 -3.19
N VAL A 158 5.76 -6.72 -2.03
CA VAL A 158 5.81 -5.27 -1.79
C VAL A 158 7.24 -4.75 -1.70
N GLU A 159 8.18 -5.53 -1.14
CA GLU A 159 9.60 -5.19 -1.08
C GLU A 159 10.25 -5.19 -2.46
N LEU A 160 9.99 -6.21 -3.27
CA LEU A 160 10.51 -6.29 -4.63
C LEU A 160 9.98 -5.14 -5.48
N LEU A 161 8.67 -4.88 -5.45
CA LEU A 161 8.06 -3.78 -6.19
C LEU A 161 8.57 -2.41 -5.71
N HIS A 162 8.81 -2.25 -4.41
CA HIS A 162 9.40 -1.03 -3.89
C HIS A 162 10.84 -0.84 -4.39
N THR A 163 11.64 -1.90 -4.37
CA THR A 163 13.03 -1.91 -4.85
C THR A 163 13.10 -1.63 -6.35
N MET A 164 12.16 -2.15 -7.13
CA MET A 164 12.00 -1.82 -8.56
C MET A 164 11.46 -0.39 -8.79
N ASN A 165 11.25 0.40 -7.74
CA ASN A 165 10.68 1.74 -7.79
C ASN A 165 9.27 1.80 -8.42
N LEU A 166 8.53 0.69 -8.39
CA LEU A 166 7.18 0.59 -8.94
C LEU A 166 6.12 1.10 -7.97
N ILE A 167 6.29 0.83 -6.66
CA ILE A 167 5.36 1.28 -5.62
C ILE A 167 6.03 2.11 -4.51
N ASP A 168 5.23 2.91 -3.83
CA ASP A 168 5.62 3.45 -2.53
C ASP A 168 5.61 2.37 -1.45
N LYS A 169 6.40 2.60 -0.40
CA LYS A 169 6.35 1.80 0.83
C LYS A 169 4.94 1.87 1.43
N VAL A 170 4.39 0.72 1.81
CA VAL A 170 3.04 0.56 2.33
C VAL A 170 3.07 -0.23 3.64
N ILE A 171 2.21 0.13 4.59
CA ILE A 171 1.93 -0.71 5.77
C ILE A 171 0.88 -1.74 5.37
N VAL A 172 1.11 -3.01 5.65
CA VAL A 172 0.11 -4.06 5.40
C VAL A 172 -0.41 -4.59 6.73
N VAL A 173 -1.72 -4.54 6.92
CA VAL A 173 -2.42 -5.07 8.11
C VAL A 173 -3.13 -6.35 7.70
N GLY A 174 -2.60 -7.50 8.09
CA GLY A 174 -3.26 -8.80 7.94
C GLY A 174 -4.30 -9.01 9.03
N VAL A 175 -5.56 -9.16 8.64
CA VAL A 175 -6.70 -9.34 9.54
C VAL A 175 -7.10 -10.81 9.58
N TYR A 176 -7.13 -11.39 10.78
CA TYR A 176 -7.49 -12.78 11.01
C TYR A 176 -9.00 -12.85 11.24
N ALA A 177 -9.73 -13.51 10.35
CA ALA A 177 -11.14 -13.80 10.56
C ALA A 177 -11.32 -14.77 11.74
N LYS A 178 -12.37 -14.56 12.53
CA LYS A 178 -12.83 -15.47 13.58
C LYS A 178 -13.67 -16.59 12.98
N ASP A 179 -14.59 -16.20 12.09
CA ASP A 179 -15.40 -17.13 11.29
C ASP A 179 -15.51 -16.55 9.88
N ARG A 180 -14.61 -16.97 9.01
CA ARG A 180 -14.52 -16.49 7.63
C ARG A 180 -15.83 -16.67 6.86
N MET A 181 -16.54 -17.77 7.08
CA MET A 181 -17.75 -18.08 6.32
C MET A 181 -18.88 -17.14 6.69
N TYR A 182 -18.98 -16.75 7.95
CA TYR A 182 -19.94 -15.78 8.43
C TYR A 182 -19.50 -14.33 8.16
N GLU A 183 -18.29 -13.95 8.57
CA GLU A 183 -17.82 -12.56 8.57
C GLU A 183 -17.64 -11.98 7.18
N TYR A 184 -17.44 -12.80 6.14
CA TYR A 184 -17.21 -12.31 4.77
C TYR A 184 -18.44 -12.42 3.86
N THR A 185 -19.57 -12.89 4.39
CA THR A 185 -20.84 -13.04 3.66
C THR A 185 -21.96 -12.31 4.40
N LYS A 186 -23.13 -12.19 3.78
CA LYS A 186 -24.33 -11.65 4.41
C LYS A 186 -24.93 -12.65 5.41
N PRO A 187 -25.32 -12.23 6.63
CA PRO A 187 -25.32 -10.86 7.16
C PRO A 187 -24.10 -10.51 8.05
N GLY A 188 -23.02 -11.28 7.99
CA GLY A 188 -21.87 -11.08 8.87
C GLY A 188 -20.93 -9.97 8.41
N TYR A 189 -20.79 -9.77 7.09
CA TYR A 189 -19.94 -8.73 6.50
C TYR A 189 -20.35 -7.30 6.86
N GLU A 190 -21.60 -7.02 7.26
CA GLU A 190 -22.01 -5.71 7.75
C GLU A 190 -21.36 -5.45 9.12
N ARG A 191 -21.50 -6.41 10.04
CA ARG A 191 -20.88 -6.32 11.37
C ARG A 191 -19.35 -6.32 11.28
N TYR A 192 -18.77 -7.14 10.41
CA TYR A 192 -17.34 -7.12 10.15
C TYR A 192 -16.90 -5.77 9.56
N GLY A 193 -17.68 -5.19 8.65
CA GLY A 193 -17.43 -3.87 8.12
C GLY A 193 -17.48 -2.77 9.16
N ASP A 194 -18.46 -2.81 10.07
CA ASP A 194 -18.53 -1.91 11.22
C ASP A 194 -17.28 -2.04 12.09
N PHE A 195 -16.82 -3.27 12.36
CA PHE A 195 -15.56 -3.54 13.06
C PHE A 195 -14.36 -2.87 12.37
N MET A 196 -14.23 -3.09 11.06
CA MET A 196 -13.12 -2.58 10.26
C MET A 196 -13.05 -1.04 10.33
N VAL A 197 -14.21 -0.38 10.23
CA VAL A 197 -14.32 1.08 10.17
C VAL A 197 -14.22 1.75 11.54
N ASN A 198 -14.93 1.23 12.54
CA ASN A 198 -15.11 1.94 13.80
C ASN A 198 -14.11 1.52 14.89
N GLN A 199 -13.45 0.36 14.74
CA GLN A 199 -12.51 -0.16 15.72
C GLN A 199 -11.12 -0.36 15.12
N LEU A 200 -11.00 -1.18 14.07
CA LEU A 200 -9.68 -1.55 13.56
C LEU A 200 -8.92 -0.37 12.94
N LYS A 201 -9.52 0.34 11.99
CA LYS A 201 -8.82 1.44 11.33
C LYS A 201 -8.41 2.54 12.32
N PRO A 202 -9.28 3.03 13.22
CA PRO A 202 -8.88 3.96 14.28
C PRO A 202 -7.78 3.40 15.19
N PHE A 203 -7.82 2.11 15.53
CA PHE A 203 -6.80 1.46 16.35
C PHE A 203 -5.41 1.53 15.69
N ILE A 204 -5.35 1.27 14.38
CA ILE A 204 -4.13 1.32 13.57
C ILE A 204 -3.66 2.78 13.38
N ASP A 205 -4.54 3.69 12.98
CA ASP A 205 -4.21 5.10 12.73
C ASP A 205 -3.71 5.82 13.99
N ALA A 206 -4.20 5.43 15.17
CA ALA A 206 -3.75 5.99 16.45
C ALA A 206 -2.35 5.49 16.88
N ARG A 207 -1.87 4.36 16.33
CA ARG A 207 -0.63 3.69 16.75
C ARG A 207 0.47 3.77 15.71
N LEU A 208 0.10 3.91 14.44
CA LEU A 208 1.03 3.94 13.33
C LEU A 208 1.01 5.28 12.59
N ARG A 209 2.11 5.62 11.91
CA ARG A 209 2.23 6.82 11.06
C ARG A 209 1.54 6.59 9.72
N THR A 210 0.21 6.52 9.74
CA THR A 210 -0.60 6.32 8.54
C THR A 210 -0.90 7.63 7.82
N LEU A 211 -1.22 7.51 6.53
CA LEU A 211 -1.99 8.48 5.75
C LEU A 211 -3.46 8.02 5.79
N PRO A 212 -4.31 8.64 6.63
CA PRO A 212 -5.59 8.04 7.02
C PRO A 212 -6.72 8.28 6.02
N ASP A 213 -6.50 9.09 4.99
CA ASP A 213 -7.53 9.42 4.00
C ASP A 213 -7.85 8.21 3.08
N PRO A 214 -9.04 8.19 2.44
CA PRO A 214 -9.46 7.05 1.64
C PRO A 214 -8.56 6.77 0.44
N GLN A 215 -7.90 7.80 -0.11
CA GLN A 215 -7.01 7.63 -1.26
C GLN A 215 -5.73 6.88 -0.85
N ASN A 216 -5.40 6.82 0.43
CA ASN A 216 -4.26 6.09 0.97
C ASN A 216 -4.65 4.81 1.72
N THR A 217 -5.93 4.44 1.69
CA THR A 217 -6.46 3.28 2.42
C THR A 217 -7.08 2.26 1.45
N ALA A 218 -6.55 1.04 1.44
CA ALA A 218 -7.02 -0.04 0.58
C ALA A 218 -7.45 -1.28 1.38
N VAL A 219 -8.36 -2.06 0.82
CA VAL A 219 -8.74 -3.41 1.30
C VAL A 219 -8.50 -4.44 0.21
N MET A 220 -8.10 -5.65 0.58
CA MET A 220 -7.80 -6.71 -0.37
C MET A 220 -8.02 -8.11 0.20
N GLY A 221 -8.48 -9.03 -0.65
CA GLY A 221 -8.56 -10.45 -0.34
C GLY A 221 -8.92 -11.30 -1.54
N SER A 222 -8.99 -12.62 -1.34
CA SER A 222 -9.41 -13.58 -2.36
C SER A 222 -10.66 -14.34 -1.99
N SER A 223 -11.37 -14.89 -2.98
CA SER A 223 -12.56 -15.73 -2.73
C SER A 223 -13.58 -14.94 -1.89
N LEU A 224 -14.00 -15.42 -0.72
CA LEU A 224 -14.83 -14.64 0.21
C LEU A 224 -14.13 -13.38 0.75
N GLY A 225 -12.80 -13.41 0.95
CA GLY A 225 -12.01 -12.22 1.27
C GLY A 225 -12.13 -11.13 0.21
N GLY A 226 -12.27 -11.52 -1.06
CA GLY A 226 -12.53 -10.59 -2.16
C GLY A 226 -13.97 -10.05 -2.15
N VAL A 227 -14.95 -10.87 -1.76
CA VAL A 227 -16.35 -10.44 -1.55
C VAL A 227 -16.43 -9.36 -0.46
N VAL A 228 -15.81 -9.58 0.70
CA VAL A 228 -15.83 -8.58 1.78
C VAL A 228 -15.00 -7.34 1.44
N SER A 229 -13.88 -7.47 0.72
CA SER A 229 -13.14 -6.31 0.20
C SER A 229 -13.99 -5.45 -0.73
N PHE A 230 -14.75 -6.08 -1.63
CA PHE A 230 -15.67 -5.36 -2.50
C PHE A 230 -16.76 -4.66 -1.69
N PHE A 231 -17.39 -5.38 -0.74
CA PHE A 231 -18.40 -4.82 0.17
C PHE A 231 -17.86 -3.58 0.90
N LEU A 232 -16.66 -3.65 1.48
CA LEU A 232 -16.03 -2.56 2.22
C LEU A 232 -15.80 -1.33 1.32
N GLY A 233 -15.25 -1.53 0.13
CA GLY A 233 -15.04 -0.43 -0.84
C GLY A 233 -16.34 0.18 -1.36
N TRP A 234 -17.39 -0.63 -1.52
CA TRP A 234 -18.68 -0.16 -2.00
C TRP A 234 -19.52 0.54 -0.92
N HIS A 235 -19.55 -0.02 0.29
CA HIS A 235 -20.38 0.47 1.39
C HIS A 235 -19.69 1.59 2.19
N TYR A 236 -18.36 1.56 2.32
CA TYR A 236 -17.58 2.56 3.06
C TYR A 236 -16.52 3.27 2.17
N PRO A 237 -16.90 3.87 1.02
CA PRO A 237 -15.94 4.51 0.12
C PRO A 237 -15.26 5.76 0.72
N HIS A 238 -15.85 6.33 1.78
CA HIS A 238 -15.27 7.42 2.57
C HIS A 238 -14.22 6.95 3.58
N VAL A 239 -13.95 5.65 3.65
CA VAL A 239 -12.93 5.02 4.47
C VAL A 239 -11.93 4.25 3.59
N PHE A 240 -12.46 3.41 2.70
CA PHE A 240 -11.68 2.57 1.79
C PHE A 240 -11.84 3.08 0.36
N GLY A 241 -10.88 3.86 -0.14
CA GLY A 241 -10.93 4.39 -1.50
C GLY A 241 -10.45 3.40 -2.56
N LYS A 242 -9.97 2.21 -2.16
CA LYS A 242 -9.39 1.19 -3.04
C LYS A 242 -9.77 -0.21 -2.55
N ALA A 243 -10.21 -1.08 -3.46
CA ALA A 243 -10.57 -2.47 -3.12
C ALA A 243 -10.10 -3.46 -4.19
N ALA A 244 -9.27 -4.42 -3.81
CA ALA A 244 -8.80 -5.50 -4.68
C ALA A 244 -9.51 -6.82 -4.34
N CYS A 245 -10.14 -7.41 -5.34
CA CYS A 245 -11.03 -8.56 -5.19
C CYS A 245 -10.55 -9.67 -6.13
N LEU A 246 -9.72 -10.58 -5.60
CA LEU A 246 -9.11 -11.65 -6.39
C LEU A 246 -10.01 -12.89 -6.36
N SER A 247 -10.27 -13.50 -7.51
CA SER A 247 -11.08 -14.74 -7.59
C SER A 247 -12.38 -14.69 -6.78
N SER A 248 -13.05 -13.54 -6.74
CA SER A 248 -14.11 -13.32 -5.74
C SER A 248 -15.34 -14.17 -6.03
N THR A 249 -15.86 -14.82 -4.99
CA THR A 249 -17.01 -15.72 -5.11
C THR A 249 -18.32 -14.93 -5.09
N PHE A 250 -18.46 -13.93 -5.97
CA PHE A 250 -19.65 -13.07 -6.04
C PHE A 250 -20.94 -13.86 -6.26
N GLY A 251 -22.00 -13.48 -5.56
CA GLY A 251 -23.29 -14.17 -5.52
C GLY A 251 -23.32 -15.41 -4.62
N TYR A 252 -22.31 -15.61 -3.77
CA TYR A 252 -22.36 -16.62 -2.70
C TYR A 252 -22.71 -15.95 -1.38
N GLN A 253 -23.96 -16.11 -0.96
CA GLN A 253 -24.47 -15.51 0.28
C GLN A 253 -24.17 -14.00 0.40
N ASP A 254 -24.27 -13.27 -0.71
CA ASP A 254 -24.14 -11.82 -0.77
C ASP A 254 -25.23 -11.21 -1.66
N ASP A 255 -25.32 -9.88 -1.69
CA ASP A 255 -26.25 -9.09 -2.49
C ASP A 255 -25.53 -8.01 -3.33
N LEU A 256 -24.22 -8.19 -3.58
CA LEU A 256 -23.37 -7.13 -4.12
C LEU A 256 -23.73 -6.78 -5.57
N MET A 257 -24.15 -7.76 -6.36
CA MET A 257 -24.59 -7.54 -7.74
C MET A 257 -25.85 -6.67 -7.78
N GLU A 258 -26.83 -6.95 -6.90
CA GLU A 258 -28.05 -6.16 -6.76
C GLU A 258 -27.72 -4.74 -6.30
N ARG A 259 -26.84 -4.61 -5.29
CA ARG A 259 -26.42 -3.31 -4.76
C ARG A 259 -25.73 -2.47 -5.82
N VAL A 260 -24.81 -3.04 -6.60
CA VAL A 260 -24.18 -2.33 -7.72
C VAL A 260 -25.25 -1.91 -8.72
N ALA A 261 -26.19 -2.78 -9.09
CA ALA A 261 -27.24 -2.44 -10.04
C ALA A 261 -28.15 -1.30 -9.55
N SER A 262 -28.55 -1.29 -8.28
CA SER A 262 -29.53 -0.32 -7.75
C SER A 262 -28.95 0.95 -7.14
N GLU A 263 -27.74 0.91 -6.58
CA GLU A 263 -27.16 2.04 -5.84
C GLU A 263 -26.38 3.00 -6.77
N PRO A 264 -26.18 4.27 -6.35
CA PRO A 264 -25.33 5.20 -7.08
C PRO A 264 -23.87 4.74 -7.19
N LYS A 265 -23.18 5.18 -8.25
CA LYS A 265 -21.73 4.96 -8.41
C LYS A 265 -20.97 5.47 -7.18
N ARG A 266 -19.99 4.70 -6.72
CA ARG A 266 -19.14 5.03 -5.57
C ARG A 266 -17.80 5.62 -6.03
N ASN A 267 -17.23 6.54 -5.26
CA ASN A 267 -15.89 7.06 -5.50
C ASN A 267 -14.84 6.14 -4.86
N VAL A 268 -14.54 5.05 -5.56
CA VAL A 268 -13.63 3.98 -5.13
C VAL A 268 -12.94 3.41 -6.37
N ARG A 269 -11.70 2.97 -6.23
CA ARG A 269 -10.98 2.27 -7.29
C ARG A 269 -11.04 0.76 -7.06
N PHE A 270 -11.60 0.02 -8.00
CA PHE A 270 -11.68 -1.44 -7.93
C PHE A 270 -10.61 -2.10 -8.79
N TYR A 271 -9.94 -3.09 -8.22
CA TYR A 271 -9.25 -4.13 -8.96
C TYR A 271 -10.04 -5.43 -8.78
N ILE A 272 -10.42 -6.09 -9.88
CA ILE A 272 -11.13 -7.37 -9.83
C ILE A 272 -10.45 -8.37 -10.76
N ASP A 273 -10.19 -9.58 -10.28
CA ASP A 273 -9.63 -10.63 -11.14
C ASP A 273 -10.21 -12.02 -10.91
N SER A 274 -9.83 -12.93 -11.80
CA SER A 274 -10.15 -14.36 -11.75
C SER A 274 -9.12 -15.15 -12.54
N GLY A 275 -8.92 -16.41 -12.19
CA GLY A 275 -8.40 -17.40 -13.13
C GLY A 275 -9.46 -17.80 -14.17
N TRP A 276 -9.04 -18.13 -15.38
CA TRP A 276 -9.92 -18.57 -16.45
C TRP A 276 -9.52 -19.97 -16.95
N PRO A 277 -10.48 -20.91 -17.16
CA PRO A 277 -11.93 -20.72 -17.08
C PRO A 277 -12.60 -21.07 -15.75
N ARG A 278 -11.90 -21.67 -14.77
CA ARG A 278 -12.56 -22.37 -13.65
C ARG A 278 -12.44 -21.70 -12.28
N ASP A 279 -12.19 -20.40 -12.23
CA ASP A 279 -11.94 -19.69 -10.98
C ASP A 279 -12.82 -18.43 -10.87
N ASN A 280 -14.12 -18.63 -10.65
CA ASN A 280 -15.13 -17.57 -10.53
C ASN A 280 -15.22 -16.61 -11.74
N TYR A 281 -14.71 -17.02 -12.90
CA TYR A 281 -14.59 -16.18 -14.09
C TYR A 281 -15.90 -15.52 -14.51
N GLU A 282 -16.99 -16.28 -14.64
CA GLU A 282 -18.28 -15.76 -15.10
C GLU A 282 -18.85 -14.73 -14.12
N ARG A 283 -18.68 -14.98 -12.81
CA ARG A 283 -19.15 -14.10 -11.74
C ARG A 283 -18.35 -12.81 -11.69
N THR A 284 -17.01 -12.88 -11.77
CA THR A 284 -16.14 -11.70 -11.85
C THR A 284 -16.42 -10.89 -13.11
N THR A 285 -16.64 -11.56 -14.25
CA THR A 285 -17.00 -10.94 -15.53
C THR A 285 -18.36 -10.22 -15.44
N ALA A 286 -19.36 -10.83 -14.82
CA ALA A 286 -20.66 -10.19 -14.61
C ALA A 286 -20.54 -8.95 -13.72
N MET A 287 -19.77 -9.02 -12.63
CA MET A 287 -19.52 -7.87 -11.75
C MET A 287 -18.80 -6.72 -12.49
N ARG A 288 -17.79 -7.05 -13.30
CA ARG A 288 -17.11 -6.08 -14.18
C ARG A 288 -18.13 -5.34 -15.07
N ASP A 289 -19.02 -6.08 -15.72
CA ASP A 289 -19.99 -5.48 -16.65
C ASP A 289 -21.00 -4.59 -15.92
N GLN A 290 -21.39 -4.94 -14.69
CA GLN A 290 -22.22 -4.08 -13.84
C GLN A 290 -21.51 -2.79 -13.44
N LEU A 291 -20.22 -2.87 -13.09
CA LEU A 291 -19.41 -1.67 -12.79
C LEU A 291 -19.29 -0.75 -14.01
N LEU A 292 -19.03 -1.33 -15.20
CA LEU A 292 -18.99 -0.55 -16.44
C LEU A 292 -20.33 0.11 -16.73
N ALA A 293 -21.44 -0.61 -16.58
CA ALA A 293 -22.79 -0.06 -16.76
C ALA A 293 -23.10 1.06 -15.75
N LYS A 294 -22.48 1.02 -14.56
CA LYS A 294 -22.56 2.08 -13.54
C LYS A 294 -21.66 3.29 -13.83
N GLY A 295 -20.84 3.21 -14.89
CA GLY A 295 -19.97 4.29 -15.35
C GLY A 295 -18.55 4.25 -14.78
N PHE A 296 -18.07 3.10 -14.27
CA PHE A 296 -16.65 2.91 -14.01
C PHE A 296 -15.88 2.80 -15.34
N GLU A 297 -14.63 3.25 -15.33
CA GLU A 297 -13.76 3.37 -16.50
C GLU A 297 -12.46 2.60 -16.27
N PHE A 298 -12.09 1.77 -17.26
CA PHE A 298 -10.83 1.02 -17.20
C PHE A 298 -9.62 1.94 -17.10
N GLY A 299 -8.67 1.58 -16.24
CA GLY A 299 -7.43 2.33 -16.04
C GLY A 299 -7.58 3.57 -15.15
N LYS A 300 -8.82 4.00 -14.85
CA LYS A 300 -9.11 5.14 -13.98
C LYS A 300 -9.60 4.66 -12.61
N ASP A 301 -10.79 4.08 -12.55
CA ASP A 301 -11.41 3.59 -11.31
C ASP A 301 -11.81 2.11 -11.35
N LEU A 302 -11.55 1.42 -12.46
CA LEU A 302 -11.64 -0.03 -12.58
C LEU A 302 -10.41 -0.62 -13.27
N LEU A 303 -9.92 -1.75 -12.76
CA LEU A 303 -8.97 -2.62 -13.47
C LEU A 303 -9.46 -4.06 -13.36
N TYR A 304 -9.53 -4.77 -14.48
CA TYR A 304 -10.00 -6.14 -14.55
C TYR A 304 -9.03 -7.01 -15.34
N PHE A 305 -8.76 -8.21 -14.82
CA PHE A 305 -8.00 -9.24 -15.55
C PHE A 305 -8.63 -10.62 -15.39
N ALA A 306 -8.44 -11.45 -16.41
CA ALA A 306 -8.68 -12.88 -16.38
C ALA A 306 -7.37 -13.60 -16.72
N PHE A 307 -6.88 -14.44 -15.81
CA PHE A 307 -5.58 -15.11 -15.93
C PHE A 307 -5.77 -16.55 -16.43
N PRO A 308 -5.41 -16.86 -17.69
CA PRO A 308 -5.60 -18.21 -18.23
C PRO A 308 -4.82 -19.24 -17.43
N GLY A 309 -5.49 -20.33 -17.02
CA GLY A 309 -4.89 -21.45 -16.29
C GLY A 309 -4.60 -21.19 -14.81
N ALA A 310 -4.77 -19.97 -14.31
CA ALA A 310 -4.61 -19.69 -12.89
C ALA A 310 -5.71 -20.38 -12.08
N LEU A 311 -5.34 -20.91 -10.90
CA LEU A 311 -6.20 -21.72 -10.04
C LEU A 311 -6.78 -20.89 -8.88
N HIS A 312 -7.77 -21.46 -8.19
CA HIS A 312 -8.36 -20.89 -6.97
C HIS A 312 -7.52 -21.27 -5.75
N ASN A 313 -6.31 -20.73 -5.64
CA ASN A 313 -5.37 -21.04 -4.55
C ASN A 313 -4.37 -19.91 -4.29
N GLU A 314 -3.67 -20.03 -3.17
CA GLU A 314 -2.70 -19.08 -2.62
C GLU A 314 -1.56 -18.80 -3.60
N ASP A 315 -0.98 -19.83 -4.24
CA ASP A 315 0.09 -19.66 -5.23
C ASP A 315 -0.33 -18.78 -6.39
N SER A 316 -1.55 -18.99 -6.90
CA SER A 316 -2.07 -18.24 -8.04
C SER A 316 -2.40 -16.79 -7.66
N TRP A 317 -2.81 -16.53 -6.41
CA TRP A 317 -3.04 -15.18 -5.90
C TRP A 317 -1.72 -14.46 -5.60
N ALA A 318 -0.75 -15.14 -4.99
CA ALA A 318 0.60 -14.66 -4.75
C ALA A 318 1.25 -14.16 -6.05
N ALA A 319 1.21 -15.00 -7.09
CA ALA A 319 1.84 -14.72 -8.39
C ALA A 319 1.29 -13.47 -9.10
N ARG A 320 0.04 -13.05 -8.80
CA ARG A 320 -0.61 -11.90 -9.45
C ARG A 320 -0.89 -10.71 -8.54
N SER A 321 -0.61 -10.82 -7.25
CA SER A 321 -0.79 -9.74 -6.26
C SER A 321 0.00 -8.48 -6.60
N HIS A 322 1.08 -8.61 -7.37
CA HIS A 322 1.86 -7.48 -7.86
C HIS A 322 1.06 -6.48 -8.70
N VAL A 323 -0.03 -6.90 -9.34
CA VAL A 323 -0.87 -6.02 -10.18
C VAL A 323 -1.69 -5.04 -9.33
N PRO A 324 -2.53 -5.47 -8.36
CA PRO A 324 -3.25 -4.54 -7.49
C PRO A 324 -2.30 -3.67 -6.65
N PHE A 325 -1.15 -4.18 -6.20
CA PHE A 325 -0.16 -3.36 -5.49
C PHE A 325 0.32 -2.18 -6.33
N GLN A 326 0.64 -2.41 -7.61
CA GLN A 326 1.03 -1.35 -8.53
C GLN A 326 -0.13 -0.42 -8.87
N TYR A 327 -1.33 -0.96 -9.08
CA TYR A 327 -2.49 -0.12 -9.38
C TYR A 327 -2.81 0.84 -8.24
N PHE A 328 -2.71 0.38 -6.99
CA PHE A 328 -3.08 1.16 -5.81
C PHE A 328 -1.95 2.03 -5.25
N PHE A 329 -0.71 1.55 -5.23
CA PHE A 329 0.42 2.21 -4.58
C PHE A 329 1.51 2.60 -5.58
N GLY A 330 1.23 2.49 -6.88
CA GLY A 330 2.17 2.78 -7.95
C GLY A 330 2.61 4.24 -7.98
N LYS A 331 3.92 4.46 -8.15
CA LYS A 331 4.49 5.80 -8.33
C LYS A 331 4.14 6.42 -9.68
N ALA A 332 3.91 5.58 -10.70
CA ALA A 332 3.51 6.00 -12.04
C ALA A 332 2.06 6.54 -12.12
N ALA A 333 1.21 6.18 -11.14
CA ALA A 333 -0.18 6.66 -11.07
C ALA A 333 -0.31 8.11 -10.54
N ARG A 334 0.83 8.79 -10.30
CA ARG A 334 0.91 10.19 -9.83
C ARG A 334 1.25 11.19 -10.94
N ILE A 335 1.31 10.75 -12.20
CA ILE A 335 1.51 11.62 -13.36
C ILE A 335 0.17 12.23 -13.78
#